data_AF-A0AAD7AVT9-F1
#
_entry.id   AF-A0AAD7AVT9-F1
#
_cell.length_a   1.000
_cell.length_b   1.000
_cell.length_c   1.000
_cell.angle_alpha   90.00
_cell.angle_beta   90.00
_cell.angle_gamma   90.00
#
_symmetry.space_group_name_H-M   'P 1'
#
loop_
_entity.id
_entity.type
_entity.pdbx_description
1 polymer ?
#
loop_
_entity_poly.entity_id
_entity_poly.type
_entity_poly.pdbx_seq_one_letter_code
_entity_poly.pdbx_strand_id
1 'polypeptide(L)'
;MTVESCIAFCSAGGFSLAGVEFGHECFCDHALQPTGVPTSATNCNQACSGDSTELCGAGNFIDVYWNGTPRPGVPQQVGTWNYLGCFPDAVSSRQIPNLHTISGGVTIESCTSACKASGFSVAGLEFGQECWCGSSPPSTTLLSDSDCSTTCAANTSEICGGSSKLTVFEDPTGQICLNKTLSANFNLAAVFVVPPTTGAASVPLHVLMIQTVTLVSWSILTVRSPTLARQNNKTFSTDHKQYFHFRGFD
;
A
#
# COMPACT_ATOMS: atom_id res chain seq x y z
N MET A 1 9.05 3.78 -38.52
CA MET A 1 8.77 4.44 -37.22
C MET A 1 9.84 5.51 -36.98
N THR A 2 9.44 6.74 -36.64
CA THR A 2 10.32 7.84 -36.17
C THR A 2 10.00 8.20 -34.72
N VAL A 3 10.89 8.94 -34.05
CA VAL A 3 10.68 9.42 -32.68
C VAL A 3 9.37 10.21 -32.57
N GLU A 4 9.13 11.15 -33.49
CA GLU A 4 7.93 12.00 -33.51
C GLU A 4 6.67 11.17 -33.70
N SER A 5 6.71 10.16 -34.59
CA SER A 5 5.56 9.29 -34.84
C SER A 5 5.15 8.53 -33.57
N CYS A 6 6.11 8.09 -32.76
CA CYS A 6 5.83 7.41 -31.50
C CYS A 6 5.31 8.39 -30.42
N ILE A 7 5.96 9.55 -30.26
CA ILE A 7 5.51 10.59 -29.33
C ILE A 7 4.08 11.04 -29.64
N ALA A 8 3.78 11.29 -30.91
CA ALA A 8 2.45 11.70 -31.36
C ALA A 8 1.41 10.60 -31.08
N PHE A 9 1.75 9.34 -31.36
CA PHE A 9 0.89 8.20 -31.10
C PHE A 9 0.56 8.05 -29.60
N CYS A 10 1.58 8.04 -28.74
CA CYS A 10 1.38 7.91 -27.29
C CYS A 10 0.62 9.10 -26.69
N SER A 11 0.93 10.32 -27.13
CA SER A 11 0.22 11.53 -26.67
C SER A 11 -1.25 11.52 -27.09
N ALA A 12 -1.57 11.04 -28.30
CA ALA A 12 -2.95 10.86 -28.75
C ALA A 12 -3.70 9.78 -27.96
N GLY A 13 -2.98 8.77 -27.46
CA GLY A 13 -3.50 7.77 -26.52
C GLY A 13 -3.62 8.25 -25.08
N GLY A 14 -3.22 9.50 -24.77
CA GLY A 14 -3.26 10.06 -23.42
C GLY A 14 -2.06 9.68 -22.54
N PHE A 15 -1.06 8.98 -23.07
CA PHE A 15 0.14 8.58 -22.34
C PHE A 15 1.11 9.75 -22.21
N SER A 16 1.76 9.86 -21.05
CA SER A 16 2.74 10.91 -20.76
C SER A 16 4.14 10.56 -21.25
N LEU A 17 4.41 9.26 -21.40
CA LEU A 17 5.68 8.71 -21.86
C LEU A 17 5.51 8.00 -23.20
N ALA A 18 6.47 8.23 -24.08
CA ALA A 18 6.68 7.47 -25.31
C ALA A 18 8.07 6.85 -25.27
N GLY A 19 8.17 5.57 -25.59
CA GLY A 19 9.41 4.83 -25.62
C GLY A 19 9.65 4.20 -26.98
N VAL A 20 10.84 4.36 -27.55
CA VAL A 20 11.22 3.72 -28.82
C VAL A 20 12.30 2.68 -28.58
N GLU A 21 12.09 1.48 -29.11
CA GLU A 21 13.03 0.36 -28.99
C GLU A 21 13.27 -0.32 -30.34
N PHE A 22 14.46 -0.90 -30.47
CA PHE A 22 14.84 -1.77 -31.56
C PHE A 22 14.61 -1.20 -32.98
N GLY A 23 14.64 0.14 -33.11
CA GLY A 23 14.48 0.85 -34.39
C GLY A 23 13.05 0.89 -34.95
N HIS A 24 12.09 0.18 -34.36
CA HIS A 24 10.73 0.10 -34.94
C HIS A 24 9.60 -0.08 -33.94
N GLU A 25 9.90 -0.39 -32.68
CA GLU A 25 8.90 -0.59 -31.64
C GLU A 25 8.59 0.75 -30.96
N CYS A 26 7.32 0.94 -30.58
CA CYS A 26 6.84 2.11 -29.87
C CYS A 26 6.01 1.64 -28.68
N PHE A 27 6.36 2.12 -27.49
CA PHE A 27 5.75 1.80 -26.21
C PHE A 27 5.19 3.07 -25.59
N CYS A 28 4.02 2.96 -24.98
CA CYS A 28 3.36 4.08 -24.32
C CYS A 28 3.10 3.72 -22.86
N ASP A 29 3.42 4.63 -21.95
CA ASP A 29 3.18 4.43 -20.52
C ASP A 29 2.88 5.79 -19.85
N HIS A 30 2.31 5.72 -18.65
CA HIS A 30 2.15 6.88 -17.78
C HIS A 30 3.30 7.00 -16.78
N ALA A 31 3.99 5.89 -16.46
CA ALA A 31 5.06 5.84 -15.48
C ALA A 31 6.27 5.03 -16.00
N LEU A 32 7.45 5.30 -15.45
CA LEU A 32 8.61 4.46 -15.71
C LEU A 32 8.47 3.16 -14.92
N GLN A 33 8.67 2.03 -15.60
CA GLN A 33 8.67 0.73 -14.94
C GLN A 33 9.87 0.59 -13.99
N PRO A 34 9.76 -0.16 -12.88
CA PRO A 34 10.79 -0.23 -11.84
C PRO A 34 12.12 -0.82 -12.32
N THR A 35 12.07 -1.63 -13.39
CA THR A 35 13.24 -2.24 -14.03
C THR A 35 14.03 -1.26 -14.92
N GLY A 36 13.46 -0.09 -15.21
CA GLY A 36 14.10 0.94 -16.03
C GLY A 36 15.21 1.64 -15.26
N VAL A 37 16.46 1.29 -15.57
CA VAL A 37 17.64 1.95 -15.00
C VAL A 37 18.26 2.88 -16.06
N PRO A 38 18.47 4.18 -15.76
CA PRO A 38 19.15 5.08 -16.69
C PRO A 38 20.53 4.54 -17.08
N THR A 39 20.84 4.60 -18.37
CA THR A 39 22.11 4.15 -18.92
C THR A 39 22.70 5.21 -19.86
N SER A 40 23.91 4.95 -20.38
CA SER A 40 24.52 5.82 -21.38
C SER A 40 23.67 5.86 -22.64
N ALA A 41 23.40 7.06 -23.16
CA ALA A 41 22.70 7.25 -24.43
C ALA A 41 23.39 6.53 -25.61
N THR A 42 24.69 6.23 -25.50
CA THR A 42 25.42 5.45 -26.51
C THR A 42 24.94 4.01 -26.65
N ASN A 43 24.21 3.48 -25.67
CA ASN A 43 23.61 2.14 -25.74
C ASN A 43 22.32 2.14 -26.58
N CYS A 44 21.69 3.30 -26.79
CA CYS A 44 20.55 3.48 -27.66
C CYS A 44 21.03 3.92 -29.05
N ASN A 45 21.62 2.99 -29.81
CA ASN A 45 22.33 3.29 -31.05
C ASN A 45 21.70 2.68 -32.30
N GLN A 46 20.48 2.15 -32.21
CA GLN A 46 19.75 1.59 -33.34
C GLN A 46 19.06 2.71 -34.12
N ALA A 47 19.32 2.80 -35.42
CA ALA A 47 18.65 3.78 -36.28
C ALA A 47 17.14 3.50 -36.39
N CYS A 48 16.34 4.56 -36.42
CA CYS A 48 14.89 4.42 -36.61
C CYS A 48 14.56 3.94 -38.04
N SER A 49 13.58 3.04 -38.16
CA SER A 49 13.11 2.47 -39.43
C SER A 49 12.44 3.49 -40.35
N GLY A 50 11.93 4.58 -39.79
CA GLY A 50 11.28 5.68 -40.54
C GLY A 50 12.20 6.86 -40.82
N ASP A 51 13.30 6.99 -40.08
CA ASP A 51 14.32 8.02 -40.28
C ASP A 51 15.67 7.52 -39.75
N SER A 52 16.61 7.22 -40.64
CA SER A 52 17.92 6.68 -40.24
C SER A 52 18.84 7.71 -39.58
N THR A 53 18.44 8.98 -39.50
CA THR A 53 19.18 10.05 -38.83
C THR A 53 18.86 10.15 -37.34
N GLU A 54 17.80 9.46 -36.90
CA GLU A 54 17.37 9.36 -35.51
C GLU A 54 17.79 8.03 -34.89
N LEU A 55 17.91 8.02 -33.56
CA LEU A 55 18.17 6.82 -32.77
C LEU A 55 16.88 6.42 -32.04
N CYS A 56 16.57 5.13 -32.09
CA CYS A 56 15.35 4.52 -31.57
C CYS A 56 15.68 3.30 -30.70
N GLY A 57 16.37 3.53 -29.60
CA GLY A 57 16.78 2.51 -28.64
C GLY A 57 17.85 1.57 -29.20
N ALA A 58 17.87 0.33 -28.70
CA ALA A 58 18.62 -0.82 -29.21
C ALA A 58 18.07 -2.10 -28.53
N GLY A 59 18.69 -3.26 -28.76
CA GLY A 59 18.27 -4.49 -28.06
C GLY A 59 18.43 -4.36 -26.54
N ASN A 60 17.33 -4.38 -25.79
CA ASN A 60 17.22 -4.14 -24.34
C ASN A 60 17.43 -2.69 -23.89
N PHE A 61 17.41 -1.72 -24.81
CA PHE A 61 17.61 -0.30 -24.49
C PHE A 61 16.52 0.53 -25.14
N ILE A 62 15.80 1.30 -24.33
CA ILE A 62 14.67 2.12 -24.76
C ILE A 62 14.99 3.60 -24.56
N ASP A 63 14.82 4.42 -25.59
CA ASP A 63 14.82 5.87 -25.44
C ASP A 63 13.43 6.31 -24.98
N VAL A 64 13.35 7.02 -23.85
CA VAL A 64 12.08 7.46 -23.26
C VAL A 64 11.94 8.96 -23.34
N TYR A 65 10.84 9.40 -23.94
CA TYR A 65 10.45 10.80 -24.13
C TYR A 65 9.25 11.12 -23.24
N TRP A 66 9.26 12.31 -22.64
CA TRP A 66 8.21 12.80 -21.77
C TRP A 66 7.58 14.06 -22.34
N ASN A 67 6.25 14.13 -22.37
CA ASN A 67 5.52 15.26 -22.95
C ASN A 67 5.31 16.45 -22.01
N GLY A 68 5.88 16.43 -20.80
CA GLY A 68 5.80 17.53 -19.83
C GLY A 68 4.59 17.49 -18.89
N THR A 69 3.66 16.53 -19.06
CA THR A 69 2.54 16.35 -18.12
C THR A 69 3.04 15.85 -16.75
N PRO A 70 2.47 16.30 -15.61
CA PRO A 70 2.91 15.83 -14.29
C PRO A 70 2.98 14.31 -14.23
N ARG A 71 4.09 13.79 -13.71
CA ARG A 71 4.24 12.33 -13.54
C ARG A 71 3.20 11.82 -12.55
N PRO A 72 2.63 10.64 -12.79
CA PRO A 72 1.75 10.02 -11.81
C PRO A 72 2.48 9.88 -10.47
N GLY A 73 1.76 10.16 -9.40
CA GLY A 73 2.34 10.17 -8.06
C GLY A 73 1.41 9.56 -7.04
N VAL A 74 1.94 9.41 -5.82
CA VAL A 74 1.13 9.06 -4.66
C VAL A 74 0.98 10.31 -3.79
N PRO A 75 -0.24 10.83 -3.59
CA PRO A 75 -0.46 11.89 -2.61
C PRO A 75 -0.08 11.39 -1.21
N GLN A 76 0.69 12.19 -0.47
CA GLN A 76 1.11 11.82 0.89
C GLN A 76 -0.08 11.76 1.88
N GLN A 77 -1.18 12.42 1.54
CA GLN A 77 -2.39 12.46 2.34
C GLN A 77 -3.63 12.57 1.44
N VAL A 78 -4.68 11.82 1.78
CA VAL A 78 -6.00 11.88 1.13
C VAL A 78 -7.08 11.95 2.22
N GLY A 79 -7.63 13.16 2.43
CA GLY A 79 -8.52 13.40 3.57
C GLY A 79 -7.82 13.12 4.90
N THR A 80 -8.35 12.18 5.69
CA THR A 80 -7.74 11.73 6.95
C THR A 80 -6.70 10.62 6.77
N TRP A 81 -6.59 10.05 5.57
CA TRP A 81 -5.70 8.92 5.29
C TRP A 81 -4.29 9.41 4.97
N ASN A 82 -3.27 8.78 5.57
CA ASN A 82 -1.86 9.05 5.30
C ASN A 82 -1.26 7.92 4.47
N TYR A 83 -0.41 8.27 3.51
CA TYR A 83 0.37 7.29 2.77
C TYR A 83 1.39 6.61 3.70
N LEU A 84 1.41 5.27 3.68
CA LEU A 84 2.35 4.47 4.46
C LEU A 84 3.53 3.94 3.64
N GLY A 85 3.39 3.85 2.32
CA GLY A 85 4.43 3.33 1.44
C GLY A 85 3.98 2.24 0.47
N CYS A 86 4.94 1.73 -0.29
CA CYS A 86 4.81 0.57 -1.16
C CYS A 86 5.19 -0.72 -0.42
N PHE A 87 4.33 -1.74 -0.46
CA PHE A 87 4.56 -3.03 0.23
C PHE A 87 4.41 -4.20 -0.72
N PRO A 88 5.15 -5.32 -0.54
CA PRO A 88 4.89 -6.52 -1.31
C PRO A 88 3.56 -7.16 -0.88
N ASP A 89 2.89 -7.83 -1.81
CA ASP A 89 1.75 -8.68 -1.51
C ASP A 89 1.88 -10.06 -2.16
N ALA A 90 1.15 -11.04 -1.65
CA ALA A 90 1.14 -12.38 -2.22
C ALA A 90 -0.23 -13.02 -2.04
N VAL A 91 -0.73 -13.67 -3.11
CA VAL A 91 -2.01 -14.40 -3.06
C VAL A 91 -2.06 -15.42 -1.93
N SER A 92 -0.94 -16.08 -1.64
CA SER A 92 -0.82 -17.07 -0.55
C SER A 92 -0.72 -16.45 0.84
N SER A 93 -0.47 -15.15 0.96
CA SER A 93 -0.24 -14.43 2.21
C SER A 93 -0.62 -12.95 2.08
N ARG A 94 -1.91 -12.69 1.83
CA ARG A 94 -2.44 -11.35 1.63
C ARG A 94 -2.14 -10.46 2.84
N GLN A 95 -1.49 -9.31 2.61
CA GLN A 95 -1.20 -8.34 3.65
C GLN A 95 -2.46 -7.61 4.12
N ILE A 96 -3.36 -7.32 3.17
CA ILE A 96 -4.63 -6.65 3.41
C ILE A 96 -5.72 -7.57 2.82
N PRO A 97 -6.56 -8.22 3.63
CA PRO A 97 -7.26 -9.42 3.19
C PRO A 97 -8.62 -9.19 2.53
N ASN A 98 -9.25 -8.02 2.69
CA ASN A 98 -10.63 -7.81 2.23
C ASN A 98 -10.65 -7.09 0.88
N LEU A 99 -10.88 -7.81 -0.21
CA LEU A 99 -11.08 -7.18 -1.52
C LEU A 99 -12.43 -6.46 -1.57
N HIS A 100 -12.43 -5.22 -2.05
CA HIS A 100 -13.61 -4.40 -2.29
C HIS A 100 -13.74 -4.06 -3.77
N THR A 101 -14.91 -4.29 -4.33
CA THR A 101 -15.24 -3.90 -5.71
C THR A 101 -15.74 -2.46 -5.73
N ILE A 102 -15.10 -1.62 -6.56
CA ILE A 102 -15.47 -0.21 -6.73
C ILE A 102 -16.10 -0.02 -8.10
N SER A 103 -17.34 0.46 -8.13
CA SER A 103 -18.02 0.81 -9.37
C SER A 103 -17.41 2.07 -9.97
N GLY A 104 -17.14 2.06 -11.28
CA GLY A 104 -16.50 3.18 -11.98
C GLY A 104 -14.97 3.13 -12.02
N GLY A 105 -14.36 2.11 -11.39
CA GLY A 105 -12.91 1.92 -11.35
C GLY A 105 -12.27 2.49 -10.08
N VAL A 106 -11.02 2.08 -9.83
CA VAL A 106 -10.30 2.43 -8.61
C VAL A 106 -9.47 3.70 -8.82
N THR A 107 -9.62 4.64 -7.90
CA THR A 107 -8.69 5.74 -7.54
C THR A 107 -8.30 5.62 -6.07
N ILE A 108 -7.29 6.37 -5.63
CA ILE A 108 -6.88 6.40 -4.21
C ILE A 108 -8.04 6.87 -3.31
N GLU A 109 -8.77 7.90 -3.71
CA GLU A 109 -9.92 8.44 -2.96
C GLU A 109 -11.05 7.42 -2.88
N SER A 110 -11.35 6.75 -3.99
CA SER A 110 -12.44 5.77 -4.02
C SER A 110 -12.16 4.59 -3.10
N CYS A 111 -10.90 4.11 -3.05
CA CYS A 111 -10.52 2.97 -2.23
C CYS A 111 -10.48 3.32 -0.74
N THR A 112 -9.81 4.42 -0.39
CA THR A 112 -9.78 4.92 1.00
C THR A 112 -11.18 5.20 1.53
N SER A 113 -12.07 5.78 0.70
CA SER A 113 -13.47 6.01 1.07
C SER A 113 -14.26 4.71 1.26
N ALA A 114 -14.10 3.72 0.37
CA ALA A 114 -14.76 2.43 0.48
C ALA A 114 -14.31 1.64 1.72
N CYS A 115 -13.01 1.65 2.02
CA CYS A 115 -12.46 1.04 3.22
C CYS A 115 -12.99 1.71 4.49
N LYS A 116 -13.02 3.06 4.50
CA LYS A 116 -13.59 3.82 5.63
C LYS A 116 -15.05 3.48 5.87
N ALA A 117 -15.87 3.48 4.82
CA ALA A 117 -17.29 3.15 4.90
C ALA A 117 -17.54 1.71 5.40
N SER A 118 -16.57 0.82 5.17
CA SER A 118 -16.61 -0.58 5.61
C SER A 118 -16.00 -0.80 7.00
N GLY A 119 -15.62 0.27 7.71
CA GLY A 119 -15.06 0.20 9.07
C GLY A 119 -13.58 -0.19 9.13
N PHE A 120 -12.87 -0.11 8.01
CA PHE A 120 -11.44 -0.40 7.92
C PHE A 120 -10.60 0.88 8.02
N SER A 121 -9.47 0.77 8.71
CA SER A 121 -8.50 1.87 8.91
C SER A 121 -7.29 1.77 7.97
N VAL A 122 -7.21 0.72 7.16
CA VAL A 122 -6.13 0.49 6.20
C VAL A 122 -6.73 0.19 4.83
N ALA A 123 -6.16 0.83 3.81
CA ALA A 123 -6.51 0.66 2.41
C ALA A 123 -5.24 0.35 1.63
N GLY A 124 -5.28 -0.64 0.75
CA GLY A 124 -4.20 -1.05 -0.12
C GLY A 124 -4.70 -1.14 -1.55
N LEU A 125 -3.98 -0.49 -2.47
CA LEU A 125 -4.32 -0.50 -3.88
C LEU A 125 -3.32 -1.40 -4.62
N GLU A 126 -3.82 -2.38 -5.36
CA GLU A 126 -2.99 -3.35 -6.10
C GLU A 126 -3.34 -3.33 -7.60
N PHE A 127 -2.32 -3.49 -8.43
CA PHE A 127 -2.44 -3.75 -9.85
C PHE A 127 -3.28 -2.73 -10.64
N GLY A 128 -3.49 -1.51 -10.16
CA GLY A 128 -4.22 -0.45 -10.86
C GLY A 128 -5.75 -0.48 -10.69
N GLN A 129 -6.34 -1.62 -10.33
CA GLN A 129 -7.80 -1.79 -10.27
C GLN A 129 -8.32 -2.50 -9.02
N GLU A 130 -7.45 -2.96 -8.12
CA GLU A 130 -7.88 -3.64 -6.92
C GLU A 130 -7.84 -2.71 -5.72
N CYS A 131 -8.88 -2.80 -4.88
CA CYS A 131 -8.94 -2.11 -3.60
C CYS A 131 -9.06 -3.13 -2.48
N TRP A 132 -8.08 -3.15 -1.60
CA TRP A 132 -8.00 -4.05 -0.45
C TRP A 132 -8.17 -3.24 0.84
N CYS A 133 -9.01 -3.72 1.75
CA CYS A 133 -9.29 -3.07 3.03
C CYS A 133 -8.88 -3.95 4.21
N GLY A 134 -8.40 -3.33 5.28
CA GLY A 134 -7.94 -4.02 6.48
C GLY A 134 -7.93 -3.11 7.70
N SER A 135 -7.66 -3.70 8.85
CA SER A 135 -7.55 -2.94 10.11
C SER A 135 -6.12 -2.79 10.61
N SER A 136 -5.18 -3.43 9.94
CA SER A 136 -3.77 -3.45 10.31
C SER A 136 -2.93 -3.25 9.05
N PRO A 137 -1.90 -2.39 9.09
CA PRO A 137 -0.98 -2.24 7.97
C PRO A 137 -0.17 -3.52 7.74
N PRO A 138 0.41 -3.69 6.55
CA PRO A 138 1.31 -4.80 6.25
C PRO A 138 2.43 -4.92 7.29
N SER A 139 2.82 -6.16 7.59
CA SER A 139 3.97 -6.45 8.47
C SER A 139 5.26 -6.75 7.69
N THR A 140 5.20 -6.67 6.37
CA THR A 140 6.32 -6.89 5.46
C THR A 140 7.25 -5.68 5.39
N THR A 141 8.45 -5.91 4.88
CA THR A 141 9.42 -4.84 4.60
C THR A 141 8.87 -3.87 3.55
N LEU A 142 9.07 -2.58 3.81
CA LEU A 142 8.79 -1.49 2.89
C LEU A 142 9.64 -1.63 1.62
N LEU A 143 9.04 -1.42 0.45
CA LEU A 143 9.72 -1.37 -0.84
C LEU A 143 10.07 0.07 -1.24
N SER A 144 10.78 0.23 -2.35
CA SER A 144 10.91 1.54 -2.98
C SER A 144 9.54 1.98 -3.50
N ASP A 145 9.21 3.27 -3.41
CA ASP A 145 7.98 3.79 -4.03
C ASP A 145 7.94 3.51 -5.54
N SER A 146 9.11 3.47 -6.19
CA SER A 146 9.23 3.12 -7.62
C SER A 146 8.79 1.70 -7.94
N ASP A 147 8.74 0.79 -6.96
CA ASP A 147 8.23 -0.57 -7.17
C ASP A 147 6.72 -0.58 -7.43
N CYS A 148 5.99 0.35 -6.83
CA CYS A 148 4.59 0.62 -7.09
C CYS A 148 4.50 1.69 -8.19
N SER A 149 4.38 1.26 -9.45
CA SER A 149 4.37 2.17 -10.61
C SER A 149 3.14 2.00 -11.50
N THR A 150 2.21 1.12 -11.13
CA THR A 150 0.96 0.93 -11.89
C THR A 150 0.00 2.06 -11.59
N THR A 151 -0.44 2.76 -12.62
CA THR A 151 -1.42 3.84 -12.47
C THR A 151 -2.81 3.30 -12.15
N CYS A 152 -3.61 4.12 -11.47
CA CYS A 152 -5.01 3.80 -11.21
C CYS A 152 -5.82 3.74 -12.51
N ALA A 153 -6.65 2.71 -12.68
CA ALA A 153 -7.46 2.50 -13.87
C ALA A 153 -8.45 3.64 -14.13
N ALA A 154 -8.92 4.32 -13.07
CA ALA A 154 -9.84 5.46 -13.17
C ALA A 154 -9.16 6.83 -13.01
N ASN A 155 -7.87 6.89 -12.67
CA ASN A 155 -7.10 8.13 -12.62
C ASN A 155 -5.61 7.86 -12.93
N THR A 156 -5.20 8.08 -14.17
CA THR A 156 -3.83 7.80 -14.59
C THR A 156 -2.79 8.77 -14.02
N SER A 157 -3.20 9.81 -13.28
CA SER A 157 -2.30 10.70 -12.53
C SER A 157 -1.94 10.17 -11.14
N GLU A 158 -2.52 9.05 -10.72
CA GLU A 158 -2.29 8.41 -9.44
C GLU A 158 -1.68 7.01 -9.59
N ILE A 159 -0.90 6.60 -8.60
CA ILE A 159 -0.30 5.27 -8.53
C ILE A 159 -1.09 4.36 -7.59
N CYS A 160 -1.59 3.24 -8.14
CA CYS A 160 -2.42 2.22 -7.50
C CYS A 160 -1.69 0.86 -7.41
N GLY A 161 -0.47 0.88 -6.88
CA GLY A 161 0.31 -0.31 -6.56
C GLY A 161 1.10 -0.85 -7.75
N GLY A 162 1.14 -2.17 -7.86
CA GLY A 162 1.76 -2.93 -8.94
C GLY A 162 1.37 -4.41 -8.88
N SER A 163 1.92 -5.23 -9.77
CA SER A 163 1.74 -6.68 -9.70
C SER A 163 2.33 -7.20 -8.39
N SER A 164 1.50 -7.74 -7.48
CA SER A 164 1.95 -8.23 -6.17
C SER A 164 2.59 -7.14 -5.30
N LYS A 165 2.11 -5.89 -5.43
CA LYS A 165 2.62 -4.71 -4.74
C LYS A 165 1.48 -3.75 -4.40
N LEU A 166 1.40 -3.34 -3.14
CA LEU A 166 0.35 -2.49 -2.60
C LEU A 166 0.86 -1.07 -2.39
N THR A 167 0.15 -0.08 -2.94
CA THR A 167 0.21 1.31 -2.43
C THR A 167 -0.71 1.39 -1.21
N VAL A 168 -0.16 1.65 -0.01
CA VAL A 168 -0.92 1.53 1.25
C VAL A 168 -1.16 2.88 1.92
N PHE A 169 -2.38 3.06 2.41
CA PHE A 169 -2.82 4.20 3.21
C PHE A 169 -3.39 3.73 4.55
N GLU A 170 -3.22 4.55 5.59
CA GLU A 170 -3.82 4.33 6.92
C GLU A 170 -4.57 5.59 7.39
N ASP A 171 -5.78 5.38 7.91
CA ASP A 171 -6.55 6.40 8.61
C ASP A 171 -6.30 6.28 10.12
N PRO A 172 -5.53 7.21 10.74
CA PRO A 172 -5.29 7.19 12.18
C PRO A 172 -6.58 7.46 12.99
N THR A 173 -7.63 8.00 12.38
CA THR A 173 -8.94 8.21 13.02
C THR A 173 -9.78 6.93 13.07
N GLY A 174 -9.41 5.90 12.30
CA GLY A 174 -10.05 4.58 12.32
C GLY A 174 -9.72 3.76 13.57
N GLN A 175 -8.71 4.17 14.35
CA GLN A 175 -8.55 3.70 15.72
C GLN A 175 -9.60 4.37 16.61
N ILE A 176 -10.79 3.75 16.70
CA ILE A 176 -11.76 4.13 17.72
C ILE A 176 -11.17 3.72 19.06
N CYS A 177 -10.53 4.65 19.75
CA CYS A 177 -10.42 4.56 21.20
C CYS A 177 -11.85 4.48 21.74
N LEU A 178 -12.28 3.30 22.20
CA LEU A 178 -13.57 3.15 22.86
C LEU A 178 -13.53 3.99 24.13
N ASN A 179 -14.03 5.22 24.06
CA ASN A 179 -14.25 6.07 25.23
C ASN A 179 -15.54 5.61 25.92
N LYS A 180 -15.54 4.36 26.39
CA LYS A 180 -16.65 3.74 27.12
C LYS A 180 -16.28 3.75 28.60
N THR A 181 -17.11 4.34 29.44
CA THR A 181 -17.03 4.09 30.89
C THR A 181 -17.42 2.64 31.12
N LEU A 182 -16.43 1.79 31.36
CA LEU A 182 -16.67 0.39 31.61
C LEU A 182 -17.28 0.23 33.01
N SER A 183 -18.31 -0.61 33.14
CA SER A 183 -18.94 -0.92 34.43
C SER A 183 -17.92 -1.61 35.35
N ALA A 184 -18.17 -1.72 36.65
CA ALA A 184 -17.19 -2.31 37.59
C ALA A 184 -16.77 -3.77 37.26
N ASN A 185 -17.47 -4.45 36.34
CA ASN A 185 -17.25 -5.86 35.99
C ASN A 185 -17.08 -6.08 34.47
N PHE A 186 -16.21 -5.34 33.81
CA PHE A 186 -15.90 -5.58 32.40
C PHE A 186 -14.79 -6.63 32.22
N ASN A 187 -14.89 -7.42 31.15
CA ASN A 187 -13.78 -8.26 30.68
C ASN A 187 -13.22 -7.66 29.40
N LEU A 188 -11.92 -7.37 29.39
CA LEU A 188 -11.21 -6.96 28.19
C LEU A 188 -10.53 -8.19 27.57
N ALA A 189 -10.71 -8.40 26.27
CA ALA A 189 -10.05 -9.49 25.56
C ALA A 189 -9.48 -8.99 24.24
N ALA A 190 -8.27 -9.44 23.93
CA ALA A 190 -7.67 -9.33 22.62
C ALA A 190 -8.22 -10.48 21.77
N VAL A 191 -8.94 -10.16 20.68
CA VAL A 191 -9.46 -11.18 19.76
C VAL A 191 -8.52 -11.28 18.56
N PHE A 192 -8.13 -12.51 18.19
CA PHE A 192 -7.33 -12.72 16.99
C PHE A 192 -8.22 -12.49 15.75
N VAL A 193 -7.75 -11.64 14.82
CA VAL A 193 -8.45 -11.39 13.54
C VAL A 193 -8.59 -12.68 12.73
N VAL A 194 -7.58 -13.56 12.80
CA VAL A 194 -7.63 -14.92 12.28
C VAL A 194 -7.33 -15.88 13.45
N PRO A 195 -8.31 -16.66 13.92
CA PRO A 195 -8.10 -17.59 15.03
C PRO A 195 -7.05 -18.65 14.67
N PRO A 196 -6.12 -18.97 15.58
CA PRO A 196 -5.17 -20.06 15.35
C PRO A 196 -5.91 -21.40 15.24
N THR A 197 -5.41 -22.30 14.39
CA THR A 197 -6.00 -23.65 14.19
C THR A 197 -5.94 -24.53 15.44
N THR A 198 -5.07 -24.17 16.38
CA THR A 198 -5.01 -24.74 17.74
C THR A 198 -4.80 -23.63 18.77
N GLY A 199 -5.60 -23.61 19.84
CA GLY A 199 -5.53 -22.60 20.89
C GLY A 199 -6.82 -21.77 21.05
N ALA A 200 -6.78 -20.78 21.94
CA ALA A 200 -7.92 -19.91 22.21
C ALA A 200 -8.05 -18.80 21.14
N ALA A 201 -9.28 -18.54 20.67
CA ALA A 201 -9.58 -17.49 19.69
C ALA A 201 -9.44 -16.05 20.25
N SER A 202 -9.24 -15.93 21.56
CA SER A 202 -9.00 -14.66 22.25
C SER A 202 -8.13 -14.85 23.48
N VAL A 203 -7.44 -13.78 23.88
CA VAL A 203 -6.63 -13.76 25.10
C VAL A 203 -7.19 -12.71 26.06
N PRO A 204 -7.48 -13.06 27.33
CA PRO A 204 -7.95 -12.10 28.31
C PRO A 204 -6.85 -11.10 28.65
N LEU A 205 -7.24 -9.84 28.76
CA LEU A 205 -6.37 -8.73 29.09
C LEU A 205 -6.74 -8.22 30.47
N HIS A 206 -5.73 -8.09 31.32
CA HIS A 206 -5.89 -7.46 32.62
C HIS A 206 -5.31 -6.05 32.57
N VAL A 207 -6.12 -5.07 32.94
CA VAL A 207 -5.67 -3.69 33.08
C VAL A 207 -5.10 -3.53 34.49
N LEU A 208 -3.78 -3.40 34.60
CA LEU A 208 -3.15 -2.94 35.83
C LEU A 208 -3.08 -1.41 35.79
N MET A 209 -3.87 -0.77 36.65
CA MET A 209 -3.73 0.65 36.94
C MET A 209 -2.52 0.83 37.87
N ILE A 210 -1.50 1.55 37.41
CA ILE A 210 -0.36 1.94 38.23
C ILE A 210 -0.46 3.44 38.49
N GLN A 211 -0.70 3.81 39.74
CA GLN A 211 -0.65 5.19 40.20
C GLN A 211 0.77 5.50 40.66
N THR A 212 1.50 6.30 39.90
CA THR A 212 2.90 6.64 40.20
C THR A 212 3.03 7.99 40.91
N VAL A 213 2.13 8.94 40.63
CA VAL A 213 1.99 10.23 41.32
C VAL A 213 0.52 10.66 41.36
N THR A 214 0.15 11.51 42.31
CA THR A 214 -1.18 12.13 42.35
C THR A 214 -1.44 12.86 41.03
N LEU A 215 -2.52 12.48 40.34
CA LEU A 215 -2.99 12.99 39.04
C LEU A 215 -2.35 12.40 37.77
N VAL A 216 -1.47 11.40 37.88
CA VAL A 216 -1.00 10.64 36.70
C VAL A 216 -1.22 9.16 36.92
N SER A 217 -2.15 8.58 36.16
CA SER A 217 -2.44 7.15 36.12
C SER A 217 -1.96 6.56 34.79
N TRP A 218 -1.11 5.54 34.85
CA TRP A 218 -0.73 4.72 33.70
C TRP A 218 -1.49 3.40 33.75
N SER A 219 -1.98 2.93 32.60
CA SER A 219 -2.60 1.61 32.48
C SER A 219 -1.66 0.69 31.71
N ILE A 220 -1.27 -0.43 32.31
CA ILE A 220 -0.54 -1.50 31.62
C ILE A 220 -1.54 -2.61 31.31
N LEU A 221 -1.69 -2.95 30.03
CA LEU A 221 -2.40 -4.16 29.63
C LEU A 221 -1.44 -5.34 29.75
N THR A 222 -1.80 -6.31 30.59
CA THR A 222 -1.05 -7.55 30.74
C THR A 222 -1.83 -8.72 30.19
N VAL A 223 -1.12 -9.63 29.52
CA VAL A 223 -1.64 -10.87 28.96
C VAL A 223 -1.23 -12.03 29.87
N ARG A 224 -2.19 -12.86 30.29
CA ARG A 224 -1.89 -14.13 30.96
C ARG A 224 -2.33 -15.28 30.05
N SER A 225 -1.37 -16.01 29.49
CA SER A 225 -1.63 -17.26 28.77
C SER A 225 -1.35 -18.46 29.68
N PRO A 226 -2.30 -19.39 29.88
CA PRO A 226 -2.05 -20.63 30.64
C PRO A 226 -1.05 -21.58 29.98
N THR A 227 -0.75 -21.39 28.68
CA THR A 227 0.04 -22.33 27.87
C THR A 227 1.46 -21.86 27.52
N LEU A 228 1.86 -20.65 27.91
CA LEU A 228 3.22 -20.13 27.71
C LEU A 228 4.09 -20.33 28.98
N ALA A 229 4.28 -21.58 29.41
CA ALA A 229 5.19 -21.90 30.52
C ALA A 229 6.69 -21.87 30.15
N ARG A 230 7.05 -21.51 28.91
CA ARG A 230 8.44 -21.28 28.50
C ARG A 230 8.51 -20.29 27.33
N GLN A 231 8.35 -19.00 27.59
CA GLN A 231 9.23 -17.97 27.03
C GLN A 231 9.25 -16.79 28.01
N ASN A 232 10.46 -16.31 28.28
CA ASN A 232 10.80 -15.31 29.28
C ASN A 232 9.84 -14.13 29.33
N ASN A 233 9.61 -13.59 30.54
CA ASN A 233 8.98 -12.30 30.82
C ASN A 233 9.29 -11.28 29.71
N LYS A 234 8.38 -11.17 28.73
CA LYS A 234 8.38 -10.05 27.79
C LYS A 234 7.38 -9.04 28.34
N THR A 235 7.92 -8.02 28.98
CA THR A 235 7.24 -6.73 29.07
C THR A 235 6.90 -6.32 27.65
N PHE A 236 5.62 -6.18 27.32
CA PHE A 236 5.21 -5.62 26.04
C PHE A 236 5.62 -4.14 26.06
N SER A 237 6.82 -3.86 25.55
CA SER A 237 7.21 -2.51 25.14
C SER A 237 6.32 -2.11 23.97
N THR A 238 5.85 -0.87 23.97
CA THR A 238 5.03 -0.25 22.92
C THR A 238 5.75 -0.12 21.56
N ASP A 239 6.96 -0.67 21.41
CA ASP A 239 7.75 -0.65 20.16
C ASP A 239 7.38 -1.75 19.15
N HIS A 240 6.48 -2.68 19.50
CA HIS A 240 5.89 -3.61 18.53
C HIS A 240 4.39 -3.37 18.49
N LYS A 241 3.93 -2.62 17.48
CA LYS A 241 2.53 -2.40 17.17
C LYS A 241 1.87 -3.73 16.77
N GLN A 242 1.43 -4.50 17.76
CA GLN A 242 0.42 -5.54 17.56
C GLN A 242 -0.95 -4.85 17.61
N TYR A 243 -1.63 -4.80 16.48
CA TYR A 243 -2.96 -4.22 16.34
C TYR A 243 -3.97 -5.17 16.98
N PHE A 244 -4.47 -4.83 18.17
CA PHE A 244 -5.54 -5.55 18.84
C PHE A 244 -6.87 -4.80 18.69
N HIS A 245 -7.89 -5.50 18.19
CA HIS A 245 -9.28 -5.05 18.26
C HIS A 245 -9.87 -5.44 19.61
N PHE A 246 -10.35 -4.46 20.37
CA PHE A 246 -11.02 -4.70 21.65
C PHE A 246 -12.53 -4.73 21.45
N ARG A 247 -13.18 -5.87 21.70
CA ARG A 247 -14.64 -5.96 21.86
C ARG A 247 -14.98 -6.00 23.34
N GLY A 248 -15.76 -5.03 23.80
CA GLY A 248 -16.41 -5.10 25.12
C GLY A 248 -17.66 -5.95 25.04
N PHE A 249 -17.85 -6.86 25.98
CA PHE A 249 -19.10 -7.55 26.24
C PHE A 249 -19.66 -7.02 27.57
N ASP A 250 -20.92 -6.58 27.55
CA ASP A 250 -21.65 -6.10 28.73
C ASP A 250 -22.29 -7.28 29.50
#